data_AF-A0ABD4KBT0-F1
#
_entry.id   AF-A0ABD4KBT0-F1
#
_cell.length_a   1.000
_cell.length_b   1.000
_cell.length_c   1.000
_cell.angle_alpha   90.00
_cell.angle_beta   90.00
_cell.angle_gamma   90.00
#
_symmetry.space_group_name_H-M   'P 1'
#
loop_
_entity.id
_entity.type
_entity.pdbx_description
1 polymer ?
#
loop_
_entity_poly.entity_id
_entity_poly.type
_entity_poly.pdbx_seq_one_letter_code
_entity_poly.pdbx_strand_id
1 'polypeptide(L)'
;MVERTKINTESLKTITECLEQLALAEESIISIDGQLLKQDADPDWRKRAENARRTVQQKKRIVMSRLAVLRQQEKERNLQLHQQQSDFLVKALREIVTPSSFERCVRIAKEKVEEIHANQC
;
A
#
# COMPACT_ATOMS: atom_id res chain seq x y z
N MET A 1 18.04 25.08 -15.50
CA MET A 1 18.43 23.67 -15.68
C MET A 1 17.37 22.82 -15.01
N VAL A 2 16.60 22.00 -15.74
CA VAL A 2 15.64 21.08 -15.13
C VAL A 2 16.45 19.93 -14.55
N GLU A 3 16.57 19.91 -13.24
CA GLU A 3 17.16 18.82 -12.49
C GLU A 3 16.45 17.53 -12.92
N ARG A 4 17.18 16.57 -13.48
CA ARG A 4 16.58 15.29 -13.90
C ARG A 4 16.24 14.53 -12.64
N THR A 5 15.02 14.68 -12.14
CA THR A 5 14.51 13.94 -10.99
C THR A 5 14.55 12.46 -11.33
N LYS A 6 15.55 11.75 -10.80
CA LYS A 6 15.74 10.33 -11.07
C LYS A 6 14.73 9.56 -10.22
N ILE A 7 13.82 8.86 -10.89
CA ILE A 7 12.95 7.90 -10.21
C ILE A 7 13.83 6.80 -9.64
N ASN A 8 13.87 6.74 -8.31
CA ASN A 8 14.60 5.74 -7.58
C ASN A 8 13.68 4.56 -7.27
N THR A 9 14.08 3.39 -7.73
CA THR A 9 13.38 2.12 -7.47
C THR A 9 14.13 1.24 -6.48
N GLU A 10 15.33 1.66 -6.06
CA GLU A 10 16.17 0.93 -5.13
C GLU A 10 15.84 1.34 -3.71
N SER A 11 15.57 0.35 -2.85
CA SER A 11 15.37 0.55 -1.40
C SER A 11 14.16 1.39 -0.98
N LEU A 12 13.01 1.24 -1.66
CA LEU A 12 11.75 1.81 -1.18
C LEU A 12 11.25 1.03 0.04
N LYS A 13 11.32 1.66 1.22
CA LYS A 13 11.04 1.06 2.52
C LYS A 13 9.71 1.51 3.09
N THR A 14 9.23 2.69 2.73
CA THR A 14 7.99 3.26 3.25
C THR A 14 6.94 3.49 2.17
N ILE A 15 5.67 3.51 2.58
CA ILE A 15 4.54 3.86 1.70
C ILE A 15 4.73 5.27 1.14
N THR A 16 5.18 6.21 1.97
CA THR A 16 5.43 7.61 1.59
C THR A 16 6.48 7.71 0.48
N GLU A 17 7.62 7.05 0.64
CA GLU A 17 8.68 7.01 -0.39
C GLU A 17 8.14 6.46 -1.71
N CYS A 18 7.35 5.38 -1.68
CA CYS A 18 6.71 4.85 -2.88
C CYS A 18 5.76 5.87 -3.53
N LEU A 19 4.95 6.58 -2.75
CA LEU A 19 3.99 7.56 -3.27
C LEU A 19 4.70 8.77 -3.90
N GLU A 20 5.76 9.26 -3.25
CA GLU A 20 6.59 10.34 -3.80
C GLU A 20 7.23 9.95 -5.13
N GLN A 21 7.82 8.75 -5.22
CA GLN A 21 8.40 8.25 -6.47
C GLN A 21 7.36 8.01 -7.55
N LEU A 22 6.13 7.64 -7.20
CA LEU A 22 5.03 7.54 -8.16
C LEU A 22 4.64 8.89 -8.73
N ALA A 23 4.50 9.92 -7.88
CA ALA A 23 4.19 11.27 -8.32
C ALA A 23 5.27 11.79 -9.29
N LEU A 24 6.55 11.65 -8.92
CA LEU A 24 7.68 12.02 -9.78
C LEU A 24 7.69 11.26 -11.12
N ALA A 25 7.32 9.96 -11.11
CA ALA A 25 7.21 9.18 -12.33
C ALA A 25 6.07 9.66 -13.23
N GLU A 26 4.93 10.03 -12.67
CA GLU A 26 3.79 10.57 -13.41
C GLU A 26 4.09 11.93 -14.02
N GLU A 27 4.66 12.85 -13.25
CA GLU A 27 5.10 14.16 -13.74
C GLU A 27 6.10 14.01 -14.89
N SER A 28 7.06 13.08 -14.76
CA SER A 28 8.04 12.78 -15.79
C SER A 28 7.38 12.25 -17.08
N ILE A 29 6.39 11.36 -16.97
CA ILE A 29 5.65 10.84 -18.14
C ILE A 29 4.88 11.97 -18.82
N ILE A 30 4.14 12.78 -18.06
CA ILE A 30 3.36 13.91 -18.58
C ILE A 30 4.28 14.90 -19.31
N SER A 31 5.44 15.21 -18.72
CA SER A 31 6.42 16.10 -19.34
C SER A 31 6.96 15.54 -20.67
N ILE A 32 7.29 14.24 -20.72
CA ILE A 32 7.77 13.59 -21.94
C ILE A 32 6.66 13.54 -23.01
N ASP A 33 5.43 13.19 -22.62
CA ASP A 33 4.27 13.15 -23.52
C ASP A 33 3.97 14.53 -24.11
N GLY A 34 4.01 15.59 -23.29
CA GLY A 34 3.86 16.96 -23.75
C GLY A 34 4.94 17.40 -24.75
N GLN A 35 6.17 16.92 -24.58
CA GLN A 35 7.26 17.20 -25.54
C GLN A 35 7.11 16.38 -26.83
N LEU A 36 6.65 15.13 -26.75
CA LEU A 36 6.44 14.26 -27.91
C LEU A 36 5.30 14.73 -28.83
N LEU A 37 4.37 15.54 -28.32
CA LEU A 37 3.30 16.15 -29.12
C LEU A 37 3.80 17.27 -30.05
N LYS A 38 5.01 17.81 -29.83
CA LYS A 38 5.57 18.86 -30.68
C LYS A 38 6.02 18.26 -32.03
N GLN A 39 5.55 18.84 -33.13
CA GLN A 39 5.71 18.25 -34.48
C GLN A 39 7.12 18.41 -35.06
N ASP A 40 7.90 19.39 -34.61
CA ASP A 40 9.20 19.75 -35.22
C ASP A 40 10.42 19.00 -34.65
N ALA A 41 10.20 17.88 -33.96
CA ALA A 41 11.28 17.19 -33.28
C ALA A 41 11.98 16.16 -34.18
N ASP A 42 13.31 16.22 -34.22
CA ASP A 42 14.20 15.27 -34.89
C ASP A 42 13.82 13.80 -34.58
N PRO A 43 13.69 12.92 -35.60
CA PRO A 43 13.35 11.51 -35.41
C PRO A 43 14.21 10.78 -34.36
N ASP A 44 15.51 11.07 -34.29
CA ASP A 44 16.42 10.46 -33.33
C ASP A 44 16.19 10.97 -31.90
N TRP A 45 15.83 12.25 -31.73
CA TRP A 45 15.34 12.76 -30.46
C TRP A 45 14.02 12.07 -30.06
N ARG A 46 13.08 11.89 -30.99
CA ARG A 46 11.77 11.28 -30.72
C ARG A 46 11.92 9.85 -30.20
N LYS A 47 12.75 9.05 -30.86
CA LYS A 47 13.07 7.68 -30.44
C LYS A 47 13.69 7.63 -29.04
N ARG A 48 14.58 8.57 -28.70
CA ARG A 48 15.17 8.69 -27.35
C ARG A 48 14.12 9.07 -26.31
N ALA A 49 13.22 10.00 -26.62
CA ALA A 49 12.15 10.42 -25.72
C ALA A 49 11.14 9.28 -25.47
N GLU A 50 10.74 8.53 -26.50
CA GLU A 50 9.90 7.35 -26.36
C GLU A 50 10.55 6.26 -25.51
N ASN A 51 11.85 6.02 -25.69
CA ASN A 51 12.59 5.07 -24.85
C ASN A 51 12.64 5.54 -23.39
N ALA A 52 12.93 6.82 -23.14
CA ALA A 52 12.91 7.38 -21.79
C ALA A 52 11.52 7.22 -21.13
N ARG A 53 10.45 7.48 -21.87
CA ARG A 53 9.07 7.26 -21.42
C ARG A 53 8.82 5.81 -21.03
N ARG A 54 9.23 4.86 -21.86
CA ARG A 54 9.10 3.42 -21.57
C ARG A 54 9.86 3.03 -20.30
N THR A 55 11.09 3.53 -20.12
CA THR A 55 11.88 3.29 -18.91
C THR A 55 11.18 3.84 -17.66
N VAL A 56 10.65 5.07 -17.73
CA VAL A 56 9.89 5.66 -16.62
C VAL A 56 8.64 4.84 -16.30
N GLN A 57 7.90 4.37 -17.30
CA GLN A 57 6.75 3.48 -17.09
C GLN A 57 7.12 2.16 -16.43
N GLN A 58 8.24 1.54 -16.83
CA GLN A 58 8.74 0.33 -16.17
C GLN A 58 9.06 0.59 -14.70
N LYS A 59 9.75 1.70 -14.40
CA LYS A 59 10.02 2.10 -13.01
C LYS A 59 8.74 2.33 -12.22
N LYS A 60 7.76 3.05 -12.78
CA LYS A 60 6.43 3.24 -12.16
C LYS A 60 5.79 1.91 -11.75
N ARG A 61 5.84 0.89 -12.62
CA ARG A 61 5.29 -0.45 -12.32
C ARG A 61 5.99 -1.11 -11.14
N ILE A 62 7.33 -0.99 -11.05
CA ILE A 62 8.10 -1.51 -9.91
C ILE A 62 7.68 -0.82 -8.62
N VAL A 63 7.58 0.52 -8.62
CA VAL A 63 7.15 1.29 -7.45
C VAL A 63 5.73 0.89 -7.01
N MET A 64 4.79 0.73 -7.96
CA MET A 64 3.43 0.27 -7.66
C MET A 64 3.40 -1.12 -7.01
N SER A 65 4.20 -2.06 -7.54
CA SER A 65 4.30 -3.41 -6.97
C SER A 65 4.82 -3.35 -5.53
N ARG A 66 5.87 -2.54 -5.28
CA ARG A 66 6.42 -2.36 -3.93
C ARG A 66 5.42 -1.70 -2.98
N LEU A 67 4.70 -0.69 -3.43
CA LEU A 67 3.64 -0.03 -2.67
C LEU A 67 2.54 -1.01 -2.24
N ALA A 68 2.11 -1.90 -3.15
CA ALA A 68 1.09 -2.90 -2.84
C ALA A 68 1.54 -3.85 -1.71
N VAL A 69 2.80 -4.30 -1.76
CA VAL A 69 3.38 -5.13 -0.69
C VAL A 69 3.40 -4.37 0.64
N LEU A 70 3.87 -3.13 0.66
CA LEU A 70 3.94 -2.33 1.89
C LEU A 70 2.56 -2.05 2.49
N ARG A 71 1.55 -1.77 1.66
CA ARG A 71 0.16 -1.60 2.11
C ARG A 71 -0.43 -2.86 2.71
N GLN A 72 -0.14 -4.02 2.12
CA GLN A 72 -0.57 -5.29 2.67
C GLN A 72 0.08 -5.56 4.04
N GLN A 73 1.39 -5.33 4.15
CA GLN A 73 2.11 -5.47 5.42
C GLN A 73 1.60 -4.52 6.49
N GLU A 74 1.24 -3.28 6.13
CA GLU A 74 0.64 -2.33 7.06
C GLU A 74 -0.74 -2.79 7.54
N LYS A 75 -1.57 -3.28 6.63
CA LYS A 75 -2.88 -3.85 6.98
C LYS A 75 -2.74 -5.02 7.96
N GLU A 76 -1.83 -5.95 7.68
CA GLU A 76 -1.56 -7.10 8.55
C GLU A 76 -1.08 -6.68 9.93
N ARG A 77 -0.14 -5.73 10.00
CA ARG A 77 0.36 -5.20 11.28
C ARG A 77 -0.75 -4.52 12.08
N ASN A 78 -1.61 -3.74 11.44
CA ASN A 78 -2.72 -3.07 12.10
C ASN A 78 -3.74 -4.09 12.64
N LEU A 79 -4.03 -5.14 11.86
CA LEU A 79 -4.90 -6.23 12.32
C LEU A 79 -4.30 -6.95 13.54
N GLN A 80 -3.01 -7.27 13.49
CA GLN A 80 -2.29 -7.89 14.61
C GLN A 80 -2.31 -7.00 15.86
N LEU A 81 -2.07 -5.70 15.72
CA LEU A 81 -2.08 -4.76 16.83
C LEU A 81 -3.49 -4.68 17.46
N HIS A 82 -4.55 -4.62 16.65
CA HIS A 82 -5.92 -4.63 17.13
C HIS A 82 -6.29 -5.94 17.84
N GLN A 83 -5.86 -7.09 17.32
CA GLN A 83 -6.03 -8.38 17.98
C GLN A 83 -5.31 -8.41 19.33
N GLN A 84 -4.03 -8.02 19.36
CA GLN A 84 -3.23 -7.96 20.59
C GLN A 84 -3.87 -7.03 21.64
N GLN A 85 -4.31 -5.84 21.22
CA GLN A 85 -5.01 -4.91 22.11
C GLN A 85 -6.28 -5.54 22.69
N SER A 86 -7.05 -6.24 21.86
CA SER A 86 -8.27 -6.93 22.30
C SER A 86 -7.95 -8.05 23.28
N ASP A 87 -6.90 -8.84 23.04
CA ASP A 87 -6.45 -9.90 23.93
C ASP A 87 -6.00 -9.36 25.29
N PHE A 88 -5.24 -8.25 25.30
CA PHE A 88 -4.84 -7.59 26.54
C PHE A 88 -6.04 -7.03 27.30
N LEU A 89 -7.01 -6.44 26.60
CA LEU A 89 -8.24 -5.96 27.20
C LEU A 89 -9.05 -7.10 27.83
N VAL A 90 -9.23 -8.22 27.11
CA VAL A 90 -9.94 -9.39 27.64
C VAL A 90 -9.23 -9.96 28.87
N LYS A 91 -7.90 -10.04 28.87
CA LYS A 91 -7.12 -10.45 30.05
C LYS A 91 -7.32 -9.50 31.22
N ALA A 92 -7.23 -8.19 30.99
CA ALA A 92 -7.44 -7.20 32.05
C ALA A 92 -8.87 -7.24 32.61
N LEU A 93 -9.87 -7.38 31.75
CA LEU A 93 -11.27 -7.50 32.17
C LEU A 93 -11.52 -8.75 33.01
N ARG A 94 -10.87 -9.88 32.68
CA ARG A 94 -11.01 -11.14 33.42
C ARG A 94 -10.61 -11.01 34.89
N GLU A 95 -9.63 -10.16 35.21
CA GLU A 95 -9.20 -9.91 36.60
C GLU A 95 -10.20 -9.03 37.38
N ILE A 96 -11.06 -8.29 36.67
CA ILE A 96 -12.00 -7.31 37.27
C ILE A 96 -13.41 -7.90 37.43
N VAL A 97 -13.88 -8.68 36.45
CA VAL A 97 -15.26 -9.19 36.43
C VAL A 97 -15.40 -10.50 37.21
N THR A 98 -16.63 -10.82 37.63
CA THR A 98 -16.89 -12.12 38.24
C THR A 98 -16.71 -13.26 37.21
N PRO A 99 -16.25 -14.45 37.63
CA PRO A 99 -16.05 -15.59 36.74
C PRO A 99 -17.31 -15.96 35.93
N SER A 100 -18.47 -15.95 36.59
CA SER A 100 -19.76 -16.27 35.95
C SER A 100 -20.14 -15.28 34.85
N SER A 101 -19.84 -13.99 35.04
CA SER A 101 -20.10 -12.96 34.02
C SER A 101 -19.18 -13.16 32.82
N PHE A 102 -17.91 -13.46 33.06
CA PHE A 102 -16.93 -13.72 32.00
C PHE A 102 -17.30 -14.96 31.17
N GLU A 103 -17.66 -16.07 31.83
CA GLU A 103 -18.11 -17.30 31.15
C GLU A 103 -19.34 -17.07 30.28
N ARG A 104 -20.30 -16.28 30.77
CA ARG A 104 -21.47 -15.87 29.97
C ARG A 104 -21.05 -15.09 28.72
N CYS A 105 -20.12 -14.14 28.84
CA CYS A 105 -19.59 -13.40 27.69
C CYS A 105 -18.89 -14.33 26.68
N VAL A 106 -18.10 -15.30 27.15
CA VAL A 106 -17.43 -16.29 26.28
C VAL A 106 -18.47 -17.12 25.51
N ARG A 107 -19.55 -17.57 26.18
CA ARG A 107 -20.62 -18.31 25.50
C ARG A 107 -21.28 -17.48 24.41
N ILE A 108 -21.66 -16.23 24.71
CA ILE A 108 -22.27 -15.32 23.73
C ILE A 108 -21.32 -15.08 22.54
N ALA A 109 -20.02 -14.91 22.80
CA ALA A 109 -19.04 -14.70 21.73
C ALA A 109 -18.93 -15.93 20.81
N LYS A 110 -18.96 -17.15 21.37
CA LYS A 110 -18.95 -18.40 20.58
C LYS A 110 -20.20 -18.53 19.70
N GLU A 111 -21.37 -18.31 20.27
CA GLU A 111 -22.65 -18.34 19.53
C GLU A 111 -22.63 -17.36 18.35
N LYS A 112 -22.07 -16.17 18.55
CA LYS A 112 -21.93 -15.16 17.48
C LYS A 112 -20.97 -15.57 16.38
N VAL A 113 -19.86 -16.23 16.71
CA VAL A 113 -18.91 -16.74 15.72
C VAL A 113 -19.55 -17.84 14.88
N GLU A 114 -20.27 -18.76 15.51
CA GLU A 114 -21.01 -19.83 14.83
C GLU A 114 -22.09 -19.29 13.89
N GLU A 115 -22.84 -18.26 14.32
CA GLU A 115 -23.83 -17.56 13.49
C GLU A 115 -23.20 -16.92 12.24
N ILE A 116 -22.05 -16.27 12.37
CA ILE A 116 -21.33 -15.66 11.24
C ILE A 116 -20.86 -16.72 10.26
N HIS A 117 -20.30 -17.84 10.74
CA HIS A 117 -19.84 -18.93 9.88
C HIS A 117 -20.99 -19.62 9.15
N ALA A 118 -22.14 -19.81 9.80
CA ALA A 118 -23.32 -20.40 9.19
C ALA A 118 -23.90 -19.55 8.05
N ASN A 119 -23.77 -18.21 8.13
CA ASN A 119 -24.28 -17.28 7.12
C ASN A 119 -23.32 -17.03 5.94
N GLN A 120 -22.11 -17.61 5.97
CA GLN A 120 -21.10 -17.49 4.90
C GLN A 120 -21.00 -18.73 4.00
N CYS A 121 -21.75 -19.79 4.32
CA CYS A 121 -21.93 -21.01 3.53
C CYS A 121 -23.23 -20.94 2.73
#